data_AF-A0AAV4JIM7-F1
#
_entry.id   AF-A0AAV4JIM7-F1
#
_cell.length_a   1.000
_cell.length_b   1.000
_cell.length_c   1.000
_cell.angle_alpha   90.00
_cell.angle_beta   90.00
_cell.angle_gamma   90.00
#
_symmetry.space_group_name_H-M   'P 1'
#
loop_
_entity.id
_entity.type
_entity.pdbx_description
1 polymer ?
#
loop_
_entity_poly.entity_id
_entity_poly.type
_entity_poly.pdbx_seq_one_letter_code
_entity_poly.pdbx_strand_id
1 'polypeptide(L)'
;MGDKDSVRRLLALDAHPQASRTFDLIENVFTLVSDFKQVLQRLIKLHTDAKNAQEIAIIRCNMLFGNNSVCDSVKDLLQTLNKSHNFLTNLHSIATKILVYTDCLRVERFVAQPNVEALLKESDKQRKHDRFWAAIVFDNIEYNAEEMPTLIKYTLRMDPHRTEETLMIRDWLWTLSDKAAPKNTKELVFGFAFIQDMIDHAIIRLHTNVSHEPGLYMQPFPFPGFLRDEFLQKTLFALPLVMVISWTFSISLVVGGIVYEKESRLKETLKIMGLGNGVNWLAWFISSLLPMMLTAVLLCILLKFGRILTYSDATLVFAYMCAFITSIVSFAFFMSTFFNKASLGAVWSALCFIVTYVPDLAITLHVQDGDMALGEKLAMVYNS
;
A
#
# COMPACT_ATOMS: atom_id res chain seq x y z
N MET A 1 48.12 21.58 -19.95
CA MET A 1 47.22 20.60 -20.58
C MET A 1 47.27 19.35 -19.73
N GLY A 2 46.55 19.39 -18.62
CA GLY A 2 46.53 18.33 -17.62
C GLY A 2 45.09 18.16 -17.17
N ASP A 3 44.60 16.96 -17.37
CA ASP A 3 43.67 16.27 -16.48
C ASP A 3 42.41 17.02 -16.02
N LYS A 4 41.46 17.18 -16.93
CA LYS A 4 40.06 17.51 -16.62
C LYS A 4 39.10 16.31 -16.79
N ASP A 5 39.65 15.15 -17.13
CA ASP A 5 38.89 13.91 -17.37
C ASP A 5 38.93 12.93 -16.19
N SER A 6 39.91 12.99 -15.28
CA SER A 6 40.17 11.91 -14.31
C SER A 6 39.13 11.75 -13.21
N VAL A 7 38.52 12.84 -12.72
CA VAL A 7 37.54 12.76 -11.62
C VAL A 7 36.15 12.39 -12.15
N ARG A 8 35.83 12.77 -13.41
CA ARG A 8 34.67 12.24 -14.14
C ARG A 8 34.79 10.72 -14.36
N ARG A 9 36.01 10.17 -14.33
CA ARG A 9 36.29 8.73 -14.42
C ARG A 9 36.26 8.04 -13.04
N LEU A 10 36.71 8.66 -11.96
CA LEU A 10 36.81 7.98 -10.66
C LEU A 10 35.46 7.61 -10.00
N LEU A 11 34.35 8.28 -10.31
CA LEU A 11 33.04 7.94 -9.74
C LEU A 11 32.03 7.42 -10.77
N ALA A 12 32.04 7.95 -11.99
CA ALA A 12 31.19 7.42 -13.07
C ALA A 12 31.84 6.26 -13.85
N LEU A 13 33.09 5.91 -13.59
CA LEU A 13 33.81 4.79 -14.21
C LEU A 13 34.33 3.77 -13.18
N ASP A 14 34.15 3.96 -11.87
CA ASP A 14 34.37 2.90 -10.86
C ASP A 14 33.07 2.46 -10.16
N ALA A 15 32.12 3.36 -9.84
CA ALA A 15 30.80 2.94 -9.35
C ALA A 15 29.95 2.31 -10.48
N HIS A 16 30.12 2.81 -11.72
CA HIS A 16 29.46 2.29 -12.92
C HIS A 16 29.85 0.85 -13.26
N PRO A 17 31.13 0.44 -13.37
CA PRO A 17 31.46 -0.96 -13.60
C PRO A 17 31.18 -1.84 -12.39
N GLN A 18 31.21 -1.32 -11.16
CA GLN A 18 30.84 -2.14 -10.00
C GLN A 18 29.33 -2.42 -9.93
N ALA A 19 28.49 -1.45 -10.29
CA ALA A 19 27.06 -1.65 -10.50
C ALA A 19 26.76 -2.39 -11.82
N SER A 20 27.65 -2.31 -12.81
CA SER A 20 27.58 -3.11 -14.04
C SER A 20 27.84 -4.57 -13.72
N ARG A 21 28.80 -4.93 -12.86
CA ARG A 21 29.13 -6.33 -12.51
C ARG A 21 27.92 -7.19 -12.12
N THR A 22 26.94 -6.63 -11.41
CA THR A 22 25.71 -7.36 -11.08
C THR A 22 24.85 -7.66 -12.30
N PHE A 23 24.85 -6.78 -13.30
CA PHE A 23 24.24 -7.00 -14.61
C PHE A 23 25.14 -7.82 -15.54
N ASP A 24 26.47 -7.75 -15.42
CA ASP A 24 27.44 -8.55 -16.16
C ASP A 24 27.31 -10.04 -15.77
N LEU A 25 26.89 -10.36 -14.54
CA LEU A 25 26.51 -11.73 -14.16
C LEU A 25 25.37 -12.28 -15.02
N ILE A 26 24.40 -11.43 -15.38
CA ILE A 26 23.30 -11.80 -16.28
C ILE A 26 23.85 -12.00 -17.70
N GLU A 27 24.79 -11.16 -18.14
CA GLU A 27 25.48 -11.32 -19.43
C GLU A 27 26.30 -12.62 -19.50
N ASN A 28 26.98 -12.99 -18.41
CA ASN A 28 27.69 -14.27 -18.30
C ASN A 28 26.73 -15.48 -18.42
N VAL A 29 25.50 -15.35 -17.94
CA VAL A 29 24.47 -16.37 -18.14
C VAL A 29 24.03 -16.42 -19.61
N PHE A 30 23.89 -15.27 -20.28
CA PHE A 30 23.51 -15.24 -21.70
C PHE A 30 24.59 -15.82 -22.62
N THR A 31 25.86 -15.50 -22.37
CA THR A 31 27.00 -16.09 -23.07
C THR A 31 27.06 -17.61 -22.85
N LEU A 32 26.85 -18.07 -21.61
CA LEU A 32 26.76 -19.50 -21.30
C LEU A 32 25.63 -20.21 -22.06
N VAL A 33 24.44 -19.60 -22.15
CA VAL A 33 23.31 -20.18 -22.91
C VAL A 33 23.61 -20.23 -24.41
N SER A 34 24.27 -19.20 -24.94
CA SER A 34 24.72 -19.16 -26.34
C SER A 34 25.71 -20.28 -26.65
N ASP A 35 26.73 -20.45 -25.79
CA ASP A 35 27.73 -21.51 -25.92
C ASP A 35 27.09 -22.90 -25.78
N PHE A 36 26.18 -23.06 -24.83
CA PHE A 36 25.43 -24.30 -24.62
C PHE A 36 24.58 -24.67 -25.85
N LYS A 37 23.95 -23.69 -26.51
CA LYS A 37 23.23 -23.91 -27.77
C LYS A 37 24.15 -24.41 -28.88
N GLN A 38 25.37 -23.87 -29.00
CA GLN A 38 26.35 -24.32 -30.00
C GLN A 38 26.81 -25.76 -29.73
N VAL A 39 27.04 -26.11 -28.46
CA VAL A 39 27.39 -27.48 -28.06
C VAL A 39 26.25 -28.45 -28.39
N LEU A 40 25.01 -28.10 -28.05
CA LEU A 40 23.83 -28.91 -28.39
C LEU A 40 23.71 -29.13 -29.91
N GLN A 41 23.96 -28.11 -30.73
CA GLN A 41 23.90 -28.25 -32.18
C GLN A 41 24.95 -29.24 -32.71
N ARG A 42 26.16 -29.24 -32.14
CA ARG A 42 27.22 -30.21 -32.48
C ARG A 42 26.84 -31.62 -32.04
N LEU A 43 26.27 -31.78 -30.84
CA LEU A 43 25.82 -33.07 -30.32
C LEU A 43 24.67 -33.66 -31.14
N ILE A 44 23.72 -32.84 -31.57
CA ILE A 44 22.62 -33.27 -32.46
C ILE A 44 23.19 -33.80 -33.78
N LYS A 45 24.19 -33.11 -34.37
CA LYS A 45 24.86 -33.55 -35.61
C LYS A 45 25.61 -34.88 -35.43
N LEU A 46 26.36 -35.01 -34.34
CA LEU A 46 27.05 -36.26 -34.01
C LEU A 46 26.05 -37.42 -33.83
N HIS A 47 24.91 -37.13 -33.21
CA HIS A 47 23.85 -38.10 -33.00
C HIS A 47 23.17 -38.54 -34.30
N THR A 48 22.93 -37.61 -35.24
CA THR A 48 22.42 -37.95 -36.57
C THR A 48 23.41 -38.81 -37.36
N ASP A 49 24.71 -38.54 -37.24
CA ASP A 49 25.75 -39.33 -37.91
C ASP A 49 25.83 -40.75 -37.31
N ALA A 50 25.73 -40.88 -35.98
CA ALA A 50 25.67 -42.16 -35.29
C ALA A 50 24.41 -42.98 -35.64
N LYS A 51 23.25 -42.32 -35.77
CA LYS A 51 22.01 -42.95 -36.22
C LYS A 51 22.15 -43.51 -37.64
N ASN A 52 22.68 -42.71 -38.57
CA ASN A 52 22.92 -43.15 -39.95
C ASN A 52 23.87 -44.36 -40.00
N ALA A 53 24.93 -44.37 -39.20
CA ALA A 53 25.87 -45.49 -39.10
C ALA A 53 25.20 -46.77 -38.55
N GLN A 54 24.30 -46.64 -37.57
CA GLN A 54 23.59 -47.77 -36.99
C GLN A 54 22.47 -48.32 -37.87
N GLU A 55 21.75 -47.47 -38.62
CA GLU A 55 20.78 -47.93 -39.61
C GLU A 55 21.46 -48.79 -40.69
N ILE A 56 22.66 -48.40 -41.14
CA ILE A 56 23.51 -49.21 -42.02
C ILE A 56 23.93 -50.52 -41.34
N ALA A 57 24.28 -50.49 -40.05
CA ALA A 57 24.64 -51.69 -39.28
C ALA A 57 23.47 -52.67 -39.11
N ILE A 58 22.24 -52.19 -38.93
CA ILE A 58 21.02 -53.03 -38.86
C ILE A 58 20.75 -53.68 -40.22
N ILE A 59 20.84 -52.93 -41.31
CA ILE A 59 20.67 -53.47 -42.67
C ILE A 59 21.70 -54.57 -42.93
N ARG A 60 22.96 -54.37 -42.49
CA ARG A 60 24.02 -55.37 -42.61
C ARG A 60 23.84 -56.56 -41.67
N CYS A 61 23.34 -56.35 -40.44
CA CYS A 61 23.02 -57.41 -39.47
C CYS A 61 21.91 -58.33 -40.00
N ASN A 62 20.85 -57.75 -40.56
CA ASN A 62 19.74 -58.48 -41.15
C ASN A 62 20.17 -59.28 -42.40
N MET A 63 21.10 -58.75 -43.21
CA MET A 63 21.65 -59.46 -44.37
C MET A 63 22.59 -60.60 -44.00
N LEU A 64 23.37 -60.47 -42.92
CA LEU A 64 24.42 -61.45 -42.56
C LEU A 64 23.96 -62.52 -41.57
N PHE A 65 23.05 -62.21 -40.66
CA PHE A 65 22.73 -63.08 -39.52
C PHE A 65 21.25 -63.46 -39.41
N GLY A 66 20.35 -62.88 -40.21
CA GLY A 66 18.90 -63.05 -40.03
C GLY A 66 18.38 -62.44 -38.73
N ASN A 67 17.12 -62.68 -38.38
CA ASN A 67 16.50 -62.17 -37.14
C ASN A 67 17.04 -62.91 -35.90
N ASN A 68 18.24 -62.52 -35.45
CA ASN A 68 18.87 -63.03 -34.23
C ASN A 68 18.79 -62.00 -33.08
N SER A 69 18.99 -62.46 -31.85
CA SER A 69 19.03 -61.64 -30.63
C SER A 69 20.01 -60.47 -30.67
N VAL A 70 21.07 -60.57 -31.48
CA VAL A 70 22.05 -59.50 -31.72
C VAL A 70 21.42 -58.34 -32.50
N CYS A 71 20.64 -58.61 -33.55
CA CYS A 71 20.00 -57.54 -34.31
C CYS A 71 18.87 -56.88 -33.52
N ASP A 72 18.24 -57.59 -32.58
CA ASP A 72 17.27 -57.00 -31.64
C ASP A 72 17.93 -56.09 -30.60
N SER A 73 19.11 -56.45 -30.08
CA SER A 73 19.90 -55.57 -29.21
C SER A 73 20.31 -54.26 -29.91
N VAL A 74 20.61 -54.32 -31.22
CA VAL A 74 20.89 -53.12 -32.03
C VAL A 74 19.64 -52.26 -32.24
N LYS A 75 18.45 -52.88 -32.39
CA LYS A 75 17.18 -52.13 -32.45
C LYS A 75 16.87 -51.41 -31.13
N ASP A 76 17.11 -52.04 -29.98
CA ASP A 76 16.92 -51.41 -28.67
C ASP A 76 17.88 -50.23 -28.45
N LEU A 77 19.14 -50.36 -28.89
CA LEU A 77 20.10 -49.25 -28.90
C LEU A 77 19.62 -48.10 -29.80
N LEU A 78 19.09 -48.40 -30.99
CA LEU A 78 18.54 -47.39 -31.88
C LEU A 78 17.32 -46.68 -31.27
N GLN A 79 16.44 -47.39 -30.57
CA GLN A 79 15.32 -46.78 -29.85
C GLN A 79 15.80 -45.86 -28.72
N THR A 80 16.81 -46.28 -27.96
CA THR A 80 17.42 -45.48 -26.88
C THR A 80 18.07 -44.22 -27.44
N LEU A 81 18.77 -44.34 -28.57
CA LEU A 81 19.35 -43.21 -29.27
C LEU A 81 18.27 -42.28 -29.81
N ASN A 82 17.18 -42.79 -30.39
CA ASN A 82 16.09 -41.94 -30.89
C ASN A 82 15.42 -41.14 -29.74
N LYS A 83 15.26 -41.74 -28.56
CA LYS A 83 14.80 -41.02 -27.35
C LYS A 83 15.76 -39.90 -26.94
N SER A 84 17.08 -40.18 -26.93
CA SER A 84 18.08 -39.16 -26.59
C SER A 84 18.17 -38.03 -27.63
N HIS A 85 17.93 -38.32 -28.92
CA HIS A 85 17.84 -37.30 -29.97
C HIS A 85 16.71 -36.31 -29.70
N ASN A 86 15.51 -36.83 -29.41
CA ASN A 86 14.33 -36.02 -29.11
C ASN A 86 14.54 -35.16 -27.86
N PHE A 87 15.27 -35.66 -26.87
CA PHE A 87 15.65 -34.87 -25.70
C PHE A 87 16.59 -33.71 -26.05
N LEU A 88 17.63 -33.97 -26.85
CA LEU A 88 18.58 -32.94 -27.29
C LEU A 88 17.93 -31.87 -28.18
N THR A 89 17.03 -32.25 -29.08
CA THR A 89 16.29 -31.30 -29.93
C THR A 89 15.33 -30.44 -29.12
N ASN A 90 14.66 -31.01 -28.10
CA ASN A 90 13.84 -30.26 -27.16
C ASN A 90 14.67 -29.24 -26.35
N LEU A 91 15.84 -29.64 -25.83
CA LEU A 91 16.75 -28.73 -25.14
C LEU A 91 17.26 -27.62 -26.05
N HIS A 92 17.59 -27.94 -27.30
CA HIS A 92 18.00 -26.94 -28.29
C HIS A 92 16.86 -25.94 -28.57
N SER A 93 15.61 -26.42 -28.67
CA SER A 93 14.43 -25.57 -28.83
C SER A 93 14.16 -24.66 -27.62
N ILE A 94 14.44 -25.14 -26.40
CA ILE A 94 14.33 -24.32 -25.19
C ILE A 94 15.43 -23.26 -25.18
N ALA A 95 16.68 -23.63 -25.47
CA ALA A 95 17.80 -22.71 -25.52
C ALA A 95 17.61 -21.61 -26.59
N THR A 96 17.07 -21.95 -27.76
CA THR A 96 16.76 -20.96 -28.81
C THR A 96 15.68 -19.98 -28.36
N LYS A 97 14.62 -20.46 -27.70
CA LYS A 97 13.56 -19.59 -27.15
C LYS A 97 14.10 -18.67 -26.08
N ILE A 98 14.93 -19.17 -25.16
CA ILE A 98 15.57 -18.36 -24.13
C ILE A 98 16.37 -17.23 -24.78
N LEU A 99 17.21 -17.52 -25.79
CA LEU A 99 18.00 -16.50 -26.47
C LEU A 99 17.14 -15.41 -27.12
N VAL A 100 16.03 -15.79 -27.77
CA VAL A 100 15.09 -14.82 -28.38
C VAL A 100 14.47 -13.90 -27.32
N TYR A 101 14.16 -14.41 -26.13
CA TYR A 101 13.64 -13.58 -25.04
C TYR A 101 14.73 -12.71 -24.41
N THR A 102 15.96 -13.20 -24.32
CA THR A 102 17.09 -12.44 -23.76
C THR A 102 17.59 -11.33 -24.68
N ASP A 103 17.41 -11.44 -26.00
CA ASP A 103 17.74 -10.36 -26.95
C ASP A 103 16.97 -9.05 -26.65
N CYS A 104 15.80 -9.15 -26.01
CA CYS A 104 15.02 -8.00 -25.55
C CYS A 104 15.61 -7.30 -24.31
N LEU A 105 16.54 -7.96 -23.60
CA LEU A 105 17.15 -7.44 -22.38
C LEU A 105 18.44 -6.67 -22.72
N ARG A 106 18.37 -5.35 -22.67
CA ARG A 106 19.57 -4.50 -22.71
C ARG A 106 20.24 -4.46 -21.35
N VAL A 107 21.51 -4.89 -21.30
CA VAL A 107 22.35 -4.95 -20.09
C VAL A 107 23.05 -3.60 -19.86
N GLU A 108 23.46 -2.89 -20.92
CA GLU A 108 24.02 -1.54 -20.86
C GLU A 108 22.93 -0.48 -20.55
N ARG A 109 22.65 -0.26 -19.26
CA ARG A 109 21.57 0.63 -18.80
C ARG A 109 22.04 1.96 -18.23
N PHE A 110 23.32 2.09 -17.90
CA PHE A 110 23.85 3.28 -17.23
C PHE A 110 24.38 4.30 -18.24
N VAL A 111 23.77 5.48 -18.26
CA VAL A 111 24.18 6.62 -19.10
C VAL A 111 24.59 7.78 -18.21
N ALA A 112 25.88 8.11 -18.21
CA ALA A 112 26.39 9.24 -17.44
C ALA A 112 25.97 10.57 -18.10
N GLN A 113 25.56 11.54 -17.26
CA GLN A 113 25.18 12.88 -17.70
C GLN A 113 26.02 13.94 -16.98
N PRO A 114 26.41 15.03 -17.67
CA PRO A 114 27.35 16.00 -17.11
C PRO A 114 26.71 16.93 -16.07
N ASN A 115 25.44 17.29 -16.28
CA ASN A 115 24.69 18.26 -15.47
C ASN A 115 23.34 17.66 -15.05
N VAL A 116 22.81 18.10 -13.90
CA VAL A 116 21.49 17.68 -13.40
C VAL A 116 20.36 18.08 -14.35
N GLU A 117 20.44 19.26 -14.99
CA GLU A 117 19.42 19.69 -15.96
C GLU A 117 19.38 18.80 -17.21
N ALA A 118 20.57 18.40 -17.70
CA ALA A 118 20.67 17.48 -18.84
C ALA A 118 20.12 16.10 -18.49
N LEU A 119 20.42 15.62 -17.26
CA LEU A 119 19.87 14.39 -16.70
C LEU A 119 18.33 14.44 -16.65
N LEU A 120 17.75 15.53 -16.14
CA LEU A 120 16.31 15.70 -16.08
C LEU A 120 15.67 15.68 -17.47
N LYS A 121 16.22 16.42 -18.43
CA LYS A 121 15.69 16.47 -19.81
C LYS A 121 15.72 15.10 -20.49
N GLU A 122 16.82 14.35 -20.35
CA GLU A 122 16.92 13.01 -20.93
C GLU A 122 16.03 12.01 -20.17
N SER A 123 15.94 12.11 -18.85
CA SER A 123 15.05 11.27 -18.05
C SER A 123 13.58 11.44 -18.46
N ASP A 124 13.11 12.67 -18.70
CA ASP A 124 11.75 12.93 -19.16
C ASP A 124 11.48 12.38 -20.56
N LYS A 125 12.48 12.44 -21.44
CA LYS A 125 12.39 11.84 -22.77
C LYS A 125 12.27 10.32 -22.68
N GLN A 126 13.06 9.66 -21.83
CA GLN A 126 13.00 8.21 -21.66
C GLN A 126 11.76 7.75 -20.89
N ARG A 127 11.26 8.57 -19.96
CA ARG A 127 10.01 8.33 -19.24
C ARG A 127 8.81 8.29 -20.17
N LYS A 128 8.74 9.21 -21.14
CA LYS A 128 7.70 9.18 -22.20
C LYS A 128 7.70 7.91 -23.06
N HIS A 129 8.82 7.19 -23.11
CA HIS A 129 8.97 5.93 -23.83
C HIS A 129 8.93 4.70 -22.90
N ASP A 130 8.58 4.86 -21.61
CA ASP A 130 8.57 3.80 -20.58
C ASP A 130 9.92 3.09 -20.37
N ARG A 131 11.02 3.69 -20.83
CA ARG A 131 12.38 3.12 -20.69
C ARG A 131 13.16 3.68 -19.50
N PHE A 132 12.60 4.67 -18.81
CA PHE A 132 13.22 5.25 -17.63
C PHE A 132 12.97 4.36 -16.40
N TRP A 133 14.02 4.08 -15.64
CA TRP A 133 13.92 3.36 -14.37
C TRP A 133 14.21 4.27 -13.18
N ALA A 134 15.44 4.79 -13.10
CA ALA A 134 15.83 5.78 -12.11
C ALA A 134 16.98 6.67 -12.61
N ALA A 135 17.15 7.82 -11.97
CA ALA A 135 18.26 8.73 -12.13
C ALA A 135 18.94 8.91 -10.76
N ILE A 136 20.27 8.88 -10.75
CA ILE A 136 21.08 8.99 -9.54
C ILE A 136 21.80 10.34 -9.59
N VAL A 137 21.63 11.15 -8.55
CA VAL A 137 22.30 12.45 -8.42
C VAL A 137 23.20 12.41 -7.19
N PHE A 138 24.47 12.71 -7.36
CA PHE A 138 25.43 12.81 -6.26
C PHE A 138 25.57 14.29 -5.86
N ASP A 139 25.37 14.59 -4.57
CA ASP A 139 25.32 15.99 -4.10
C ASP A 139 26.70 16.53 -3.69
N ASN A 140 27.54 15.70 -3.05
CA ASN A 140 28.79 16.10 -2.41
C ASN A 140 30.06 15.81 -3.25
N ILE A 141 29.91 15.65 -4.57
CA ILE A 141 31.02 15.28 -5.45
C ILE A 141 31.26 16.41 -6.43
N GLU A 142 32.34 17.15 -6.21
CA GLU A 142 32.83 18.13 -7.18
C GLU A 142 33.65 17.47 -8.29
N TYR A 143 33.58 18.06 -9.47
CA TYR A 143 34.20 17.54 -10.69
C TYR A 143 35.74 17.44 -10.68
N ASN A 144 36.42 18.00 -9.68
CA ASN A 144 37.88 18.09 -9.60
C ASN A 144 38.45 17.65 -8.24
N ALA A 145 37.67 16.94 -7.41
CA ALA A 145 38.16 16.44 -6.13
C ALA A 145 39.15 15.27 -6.34
N GLU A 146 40.36 15.39 -5.79
CA GLU A 146 41.41 14.34 -5.86
C GLU A 146 41.16 13.17 -4.88
N GLU A 147 40.36 13.40 -3.84
CA GLU A 147 40.02 12.40 -2.82
C GLU A 147 38.50 12.21 -2.72
N MET A 148 38.06 10.96 -2.52
CA MET A 148 36.66 10.67 -2.25
C MET A 148 36.27 11.14 -0.84
N PRO A 149 35.11 11.81 -0.67
CA PRO A 149 34.63 12.22 0.64
C PRO A 149 34.26 11.00 1.49
N THR A 150 34.46 11.08 2.81
CA THR A 150 34.13 9.99 3.75
C THR A 150 32.62 9.68 3.82
N LEU A 151 31.77 10.64 3.45
CA LEU A 151 30.32 10.49 3.41
C LEU A 151 29.80 10.90 2.03
N ILE A 152 29.32 9.90 1.28
CA ILE A 152 28.68 10.11 -0.02
C ILE A 152 27.19 10.29 0.20
N LYS A 153 26.67 11.46 -0.19
CA LYS A 153 25.23 11.73 -0.25
C LYS A 153 24.76 11.64 -1.69
N TYR A 154 23.79 10.75 -1.93
CA TYR A 154 23.14 10.60 -3.22
C TYR A 154 21.63 10.73 -3.08
N THR A 155 20.99 11.19 -4.16
CA THR A 155 19.55 11.29 -4.30
C THR A 155 19.10 10.39 -5.45
N LEU A 156 18.23 9.42 -5.16
CA LEU A 156 17.59 8.56 -6.15
C LEU A 156 16.29 9.20 -6.62
N ARG A 157 16.18 9.49 -7.93
CA ARG A 157 14.99 10.07 -8.57
C ARG A 157 14.36 9.03 -9.48
N MET A 158 13.10 8.70 -9.24
CA MET A 158 12.32 7.74 -10.04
C MET A 158 11.03 8.39 -10.54
N ASP A 159 10.30 7.69 -11.41
CA ASP A 159 8.96 8.13 -11.81
C ASP A 159 8.02 8.12 -10.59
N PRO A 160 7.29 9.22 -10.32
CA PRO A 160 6.31 9.29 -9.23
C PRO A 160 5.28 8.15 -9.21
N HIS A 161 4.94 7.55 -10.35
CA HIS A 161 3.99 6.42 -10.40
C HIS A 161 4.61 5.09 -9.95
N ARG A 162 5.94 5.01 -9.89
CA ARG A 162 6.70 3.81 -9.55
C ARG A 162 7.34 3.88 -8.15
N THR A 163 7.19 5.00 -7.45
CA THR A 163 7.65 5.15 -6.07
C THR A 163 6.51 5.54 -5.16
N GLU A 164 6.69 5.38 -3.86
CA GLU A 164 5.78 5.99 -2.91
C GLU A 164 5.93 7.51 -2.87
N GLU A 165 4.86 8.16 -2.45
CA GLU A 165 4.81 9.60 -2.30
C GLU A 165 5.64 10.02 -1.09
N THR A 166 6.50 11.01 -1.27
CA THR A 166 7.40 11.53 -0.22
C THR A 166 6.81 12.72 0.56
N LEU A 167 5.56 13.10 0.28
CA LEU A 167 4.86 14.20 0.95
C LEU A 167 4.54 13.89 2.41
N MET A 168 4.25 12.62 2.71
CA MET A 168 3.86 12.16 4.03
C MET A 168 4.68 10.93 4.40
N ILE A 169 5.24 10.94 5.61
CA ILE A 169 6.01 9.80 6.15
C ILE A 169 5.05 8.70 6.65
N ARG A 170 3.84 9.09 7.06
CA ARG A 170 2.80 8.20 7.57
C ARG A 170 1.46 8.61 6.99
N ASP A 171 0.58 7.63 6.78
CA ASP A 171 -0.80 7.89 6.39
C ASP A 171 -1.46 8.87 7.36
N TRP A 172 -2.23 9.81 6.82
CA TRP A 172 -3.00 10.79 7.60
C TRP A 172 -4.06 10.12 8.48
N LEU A 173 -4.60 8.98 8.05
CA LEU A 173 -5.59 8.21 8.80
C LEU A 173 -5.00 6.85 9.11
N TRP A 174 -4.73 6.58 10.39
CA TRP A 174 -4.34 5.24 10.80
C TRP A 174 -5.47 4.26 10.50
N THR A 175 -5.20 3.25 9.68
CA THR A 175 -6.14 2.16 9.42
C THR A 175 -5.45 0.84 9.69
N LEU A 176 -6.20 -0.10 10.26
CA LEU A 176 -5.73 -1.46 10.42
C LEU A 176 -5.69 -2.10 9.02
N SER A 177 -4.52 -2.05 8.38
CA SER A 177 -4.33 -2.60 7.05
C SER A 177 -3.02 -3.37 6.95
N ASP A 178 -3.07 -4.51 6.27
CA ASP A 178 -1.87 -5.22 5.87
C ASP A 178 -1.12 -4.40 4.80
N LYS A 179 -0.10 -3.67 5.27
CA LYS A 179 0.78 -2.88 4.41
C LYS A 179 1.81 -3.73 3.69
N ALA A 180 1.98 -5.01 4.05
CA ALA A 180 2.92 -5.90 3.39
C ALA A 180 2.40 -6.46 2.05
N ALA A 181 1.15 -6.17 1.69
CA ALA A 181 0.60 -6.56 0.40
C ALA A 181 1.41 -5.91 -0.76
N PRO A 182 1.72 -6.65 -1.85
CA PRO A 182 2.53 -6.14 -2.96
C PRO A 182 2.04 -4.82 -3.57
N LYS A 183 0.72 -4.58 -3.54
CA LYS A 183 0.13 -3.33 -4.05
C LYS A 183 0.53 -2.09 -3.23
N ASN A 184 0.85 -2.28 -1.96
CA ASN A 184 1.16 -1.22 -1.00
C ASN A 184 2.67 -1.03 -0.78
N THR A 185 3.50 -1.84 -1.45
CA THR A 185 4.97 -1.82 -1.32
C THR A 185 5.60 -1.48 -2.67
N LYS A 186 5.33 -0.28 -3.19
CA LYS A 186 5.84 0.12 -4.52
C LYS A 186 7.38 0.12 -4.57
N GLU A 187 8.04 0.42 -3.46
CA GLU A 187 9.50 0.48 -3.38
C GLU A 187 10.15 -0.87 -3.65
N LEU A 188 9.50 -1.95 -3.20
CA LEU A 188 9.90 -3.33 -3.46
C LEU A 188 9.52 -3.76 -4.88
N VAL A 189 8.30 -3.46 -5.31
CA VAL A 189 7.78 -3.93 -6.60
C VAL A 189 8.46 -3.27 -7.79
N PHE A 190 8.71 -1.96 -7.72
CA PHE A 190 9.34 -1.20 -8.81
C PHE A 190 10.86 -1.06 -8.66
N GLY A 191 11.41 -1.58 -7.55
CA GLY A 191 12.85 -1.76 -7.37
C GLY A 191 13.61 -0.53 -6.89
N PHE A 192 12.95 0.40 -6.21
CA PHE A 192 13.65 1.47 -5.49
C PHE A 192 14.66 0.89 -4.49
N ALA A 193 14.21 -0.07 -3.68
CA ALA A 193 15.04 -0.74 -2.69
C ALA A 193 16.21 -1.51 -3.34
N PHE A 194 15.99 -2.13 -4.51
CA PHE A 194 17.05 -2.84 -5.23
C PHE A 194 18.12 -1.90 -5.76
N ILE A 195 17.74 -0.74 -6.32
CA ILE A 195 18.73 0.24 -6.80
C ILE A 195 19.49 0.84 -5.61
N GLN A 196 18.81 1.11 -4.50
CA GLN A 196 19.44 1.57 -3.27
C GLN A 196 20.49 0.55 -2.77
N ASP A 197 20.11 -0.72 -2.67
CA ASP A 197 20.99 -1.81 -2.28
C ASP A 197 22.22 -1.90 -3.20
N MET A 198 22.02 -1.86 -4.52
CA MET A 198 23.11 -1.90 -5.51
C MET A 198 24.09 -0.74 -5.38
N ILE A 199 23.59 0.48 -5.15
CA ILE A 199 24.43 1.68 -5.00
C ILE A 199 25.18 1.64 -3.66
N ASP A 200 24.51 1.26 -2.59
CA ASP A 200 25.11 1.18 -1.25
C ASP A 200 26.26 0.16 -1.23
N HIS A 201 26.05 -1.02 -1.83
CA HIS A 201 27.11 -2.02 -2.01
C HIS A 201 28.26 -1.48 -2.88
N ALA A 202 27.96 -0.77 -3.98
CA ALA A 202 29.02 -0.15 -4.80
C ALA A 202 29.84 0.88 -3.98
N ILE A 203 29.19 1.73 -3.18
CA ILE A 203 29.87 2.71 -2.32
C ILE A 203 30.70 2.02 -1.24
N ILE A 204 30.16 1.00 -0.57
CA ILE A 204 30.86 0.24 0.48
C ILE A 204 32.12 -0.41 -0.09
N ARG A 205 32.05 -1.03 -1.28
CA ARG A 205 33.22 -1.60 -1.97
C ARG A 205 34.27 -0.56 -2.28
N LEU A 206 33.86 0.61 -2.78
CA LEU A 206 34.80 1.69 -3.10
C LEU A 206 35.54 2.21 -1.86
N HIS A 207 34.88 2.28 -0.71
CA HIS A 207 35.51 2.71 0.54
C HIS A 207 36.36 1.64 1.21
N THR A 208 35.93 0.39 1.17
CA THR A 208 36.56 -0.70 1.94
C THR A 208 37.55 -1.53 1.13
N ASN A 209 37.49 -1.49 -0.21
CA ASN A 209 38.21 -2.38 -1.12
C ASN A 209 38.00 -3.88 -0.83
N VAL A 210 36.94 -4.24 -0.10
CA VAL A 210 36.59 -5.64 0.19
C VAL A 210 35.57 -6.13 -0.84
N SER A 211 35.83 -7.28 -1.45
CA SER A 211 35.00 -7.83 -2.53
C SER A 211 33.85 -8.73 -2.07
N HIS A 212 33.82 -9.14 -0.80
CA HIS A 212 32.81 -10.05 -0.27
C HIS A 212 31.85 -9.30 0.64
N GLU A 213 30.60 -9.18 0.19
CA GLU A 213 29.54 -8.51 0.93
C GLU A 213 28.46 -9.50 1.37
N PRO A 214 27.85 -9.29 2.55
CA PRO A 214 26.74 -10.10 3.00
C PRO A 214 25.51 -9.86 2.12
N GLY A 215 24.76 -10.91 1.81
CA GLY A 215 23.48 -10.76 1.11
C GLY A 215 22.44 -10.11 2.01
N LEU A 216 21.72 -9.12 1.47
CA LEU A 216 20.59 -8.49 2.15
C LEU A 216 19.28 -9.22 1.82
N TYR A 217 18.48 -9.53 2.84
CA TYR A 217 17.12 -10.03 2.68
C TYR A 217 16.14 -9.13 3.42
N MET A 218 15.05 -8.75 2.75
CA MET A 218 13.99 -7.95 3.36
C MET A 218 12.81 -8.85 3.69
N GLN A 219 12.38 -8.82 4.95
CA GLN A 219 11.20 -9.54 5.43
C GLN A 219 10.25 -8.58 6.13
N PRO A 220 8.98 -8.48 5.71
CA PRO A 220 7.99 -7.74 6.48
C PRO A 220 7.76 -8.42 7.82
N PHE A 221 7.53 -7.63 8.88
CA PHE A 221 7.11 -8.18 10.16
C PHE A 221 5.75 -8.89 10.02
N PRO A 222 5.56 -10.06 10.64
CA PRO A 222 4.28 -10.76 10.57
C PRO A 222 3.20 -9.92 11.27
N PHE A 223 2.09 -9.68 10.58
CA PHE A 223 0.93 -8.99 11.13
C PHE A 223 -0.10 -10.03 11.60
N PRO A 224 -0.71 -9.87 12.79
CA PRO A 224 -1.73 -10.81 13.27
C PRO A 224 -2.95 -10.80 12.34
N GLY A 225 -3.65 -11.94 12.25
CA GLY A 225 -4.89 -12.02 11.49
C GLY A 225 -5.96 -11.10 12.09
N PHE A 226 -6.60 -10.29 11.27
CA PHE A 226 -7.66 -9.39 11.71
C PHE A 226 -8.86 -9.44 10.77
N LEU A 227 -10.05 -9.23 11.33
CA LEU A 227 -11.27 -9.07 10.55
C LEU A 227 -11.38 -7.61 10.12
N ARG A 228 -11.33 -7.37 8.81
CA ARG A 228 -11.50 -6.03 8.25
C ARG A 228 -12.97 -5.77 7.96
N ASP A 229 -13.63 -5.07 8.86
CA ASP A 229 -14.99 -4.57 8.65
C ASP A 229 -14.94 -3.08 8.30
N GLU A 230 -14.68 -2.79 7.02
CA GLU A 230 -14.66 -1.41 6.52
C GLU A 230 -16.02 -0.71 6.67
N PHE A 231 -17.11 -1.48 6.62
CA PHE A 231 -18.44 -0.94 6.79
C PHE A 231 -18.60 -0.45 8.22
N LEU A 232 -18.27 -1.28 9.22
CA LEU A 232 -18.36 -0.89 10.62
C LEU A 232 -17.49 0.34 10.92
N GLN A 233 -16.26 0.41 10.42
CA GLN A 233 -15.39 1.58 10.64
C GLN A 233 -16.00 2.87 10.08
N LYS A 234 -16.53 2.83 8.84
CA LYS A 234 -17.19 3.99 8.21
C LYS A 234 -18.50 4.34 8.91
N THR A 235 -19.26 3.33 9.33
CA THR A 235 -20.51 3.51 10.06
C THR A 235 -20.29 4.12 11.44
N LEU A 236 -19.26 3.71 12.18
CA LEU A 236 -18.94 4.28 13.49
C LEU A 236 -18.57 5.76 13.41
N PHE A 237 -17.90 6.19 12.33
CA PHE A 237 -17.63 7.60 12.07
C PHE A 237 -18.90 8.38 11.65
N ALA A 238 -19.75 7.78 10.81
CA ALA A 238 -20.94 8.45 10.27
C ALA A 238 -22.13 8.50 11.25
N LEU A 239 -22.26 7.52 12.15
CA LEU A 239 -23.42 7.36 13.03
C LEU A 239 -23.59 8.56 13.98
N PRO A 240 -22.56 9.07 14.68
CA PRO A 240 -22.66 10.30 15.49
C PRO A 240 -23.09 11.53 14.68
N LEU A 241 -22.54 11.71 13.47
CA LEU A 241 -22.92 12.81 12.59
C LEU A 241 -24.42 12.77 12.23
N VAL A 242 -24.93 11.60 11.84
CA VAL A 242 -26.35 11.42 11.51
C VAL A 242 -27.24 11.67 12.73
N MET A 243 -26.83 11.21 13.91
CA MET A 243 -27.56 11.46 15.17
C MET A 243 -27.65 12.95 15.49
N VAL A 244 -26.53 13.68 15.39
CA VAL A 244 -26.50 15.13 15.64
C VAL A 244 -27.42 15.86 14.68
N ILE A 245 -27.33 15.57 13.38
CA ILE A 245 -28.18 16.20 12.36
C ILE A 245 -29.67 15.91 12.61
N SER A 246 -30.02 14.67 12.97
CA SER A 246 -31.40 14.27 13.23
C SER A 246 -32.00 15.01 14.44
N TRP A 247 -31.30 15.03 15.58
CA TRP A 247 -31.82 15.69 16.79
C TRP A 247 -31.64 17.20 16.83
N THR A 248 -30.84 17.78 15.94
CA THR A 248 -30.77 19.24 15.75
C THR A 248 -32.16 19.82 15.49
N PHE A 249 -32.95 19.17 14.64
CA PHE A 249 -34.32 19.59 14.35
C PHE A 249 -35.22 19.53 15.60
N SER A 250 -35.11 18.47 16.41
CA SER A 250 -35.86 18.33 17.66
C SER A 250 -35.52 19.45 18.65
N ILE A 251 -34.23 19.82 18.78
CA ILE A 251 -33.79 20.91 19.65
C ILE A 251 -34.41 22.25 19.21
N SER A 252 -34.37 22.56 17.91
CA SER A 252 -34.97 23.79 17.39
C SER A 252 -36.46 23.89 17.69
N LEU A 253 -37.20 22.80 17.58
CA LEU A 253 -38.63 22.77 17.90
C LEU A 253 -38.90 23.00 19.39
N VAL A 254 -38.14 22.35 20.28
CA VAL A 254 -38.29 22.52 21.73
C VAL A 254 -37.97 23.95 22.15
N VAL A 255 -36.83 24.50 21.72
CA VAL A 255 -36.44 25.87 22.03
C VAL A 255 -37.40 26.88 21.42
N GLY A 256 -37.79 26.69 20.15
CA GLY A 256 -38.78 27.52 19.48
C GLY A 256 -40.12 27.54 20.22
N GLY A 257 -40.60 26.39 20.69
CA GLY A 257 -41.84 26.27 21.47
C GLY A 257 -41.78 27.01 22.82
N ILE A 258 -40.71 26.80 23.59
CA ILE A 258 -40.53 27.47 24.89
C ILE A 258 -40.43 29.00 24.72
N VAL A 259 -39.66 29.46 23.73
CA VAL A 259 -39.49 30.89 23.49
C VAL A 259 -40.74 31.50 22.88
N TYR A 260 -41.51 30.76 22.07
CA TYR A 260 -42.81 31.21 21.56
C TYR A 260 -43.83 31.42 22.69
N GLU A 261 -43.89 30.51 23.67
CA GLU A 261 -44.74 30.69 24.85
C GLU A 261 -44.33 31.94 25.67
N LYS A 262 -43.02 32.17 25.78
CA LYS A 262 -42.45 33.35 26.43
C LYS A 262 -42.78 34.65 25.66
N GLU A 263 -42.65 34.64 24.34
CA GLU A 263 -42.91 35.79 23.45
C GLU A 263 -44.38 36.22 23.49
N SER A 264 -45.30 35.24 23.48
CA SER A 264 -46.75 35.47 23.55
C SER A 264 -47.26 35.74 24.98
N ARG A 265 -46.36 35.78 25.97
CA ARG A 265 -46.66 35.94 27.41
C ARG A 265 -47.65 34.92 27.98
N LEU A 266 -47.82 33.77 27.32
CA LEU A 266 -48.70 32.70 27.77
C LEU A 266 -48.26 32.15 29.13
N LYS A 267 -46.94 32.14 29.37
CA LYS A 267 -46.35 31.78 30.67
C LYS A 267 -46.81 32.68 31.82
N GLU A 268 -46.99 33.99 31.58
CA GLU A 268 -47.46 34.95 32.58
C GLU A 268 -48.95 34.75 32.86
N THR A 269 -49.75 34.51 31.82
CA THR A 269 -51.18 34.20 31.93
C THR A 269 -51.42 32.95 32.76
N LEU A 270 -50.65 31.87 32.53
CA LEU A 270 -50.72 30.64 33.33
C LEU A 270 -50.36 30.88 34.80
N LYS A 271 -49.40 31.77 35.06
CA LYS A 271 -49.02 32.15 36.43
C LYS A 271 -50.15 32.92 37.14
N ILE A 272 -50.88 33.78 36.43
CA ILE A 272 -52.06 34.49 36.96
C ILE A 272 -53.19 33.51 37.30
N MET A 273 -53.35 32.44 36.51
CA MET A 273 -54.31 31.35 36.79
C MET A 273 -53.92 30.46 37.98
N GLY A 274 -52.79 30.73 38.65
CA GLY A 274 -52.34 30.01 39.84
C GLY A 274 -51.38 28.85 39.56
N LEU A 275 -50.88 28.69 38.33
CA LEU A 275 -49.91 27.63 38.01
C LEU A 275 -48.49 28.01 38.47
N GLY A 276 -47.84 27.11 39.19
CA GLY A 276 -46.45 27.30 39.62
C GLY A 276 -45.45 27.23 38.45
N ASN A 277 -44.38 28.04 38.50
CA ASN A 277 -43.33 28.06 37.46
C ASN A 277 -42.64 26.70 37.30
N GLY A 278 -42.45 25.95 38.40
CA GLY A 278 -41.86 24.60 38.36
C GLY A 278 -42.72 23.60 37.59
N VAL A 279 -44.04 23.70 37.67
CA VAL A 279 -44.96 22.82 36.95
C VAL A 279 -44.86 23.07 35.44
N ASN A 280 -44.72 24.33 35.01
CA ASN A 280 -44.54 24.64 33.59
C ASN A 280 -43.22 24.07 33.04
N TRP A 281 -42.11 24.22 33.77
CA TRP A 281 -40.83 23.63 33.36
C TRP A 281 -40.88 22.10 33.31
N LEU A 282 -41.53 21.46 34.29
CA LEU A 282 -41.71 20.02 34.30
C LEU A 282 -42.60 19.54 33.14
N ALA A 283 -43.66 20.28 32.82
CA ALA A 283 -44.54 19.98 31.70
C ALA A 283 -43.77 20.01 30.37
N TRP A 284 -42.98 21.05 30.13
CA TRP A 284 -42.10 21.13 28.96
C TRP A 284 -41.05 20.01 28.95
N PHE A 285 -40.50 19.64 30.11
CA PHE A 285 -39.51 18.58 30.20
C PHE A 285 -40.11 17.23 29.79
N ILE A 286 -41.28 16.88 30.33
CA ILE A 286 -41.95 15.61 29.99
C ILE A 286 -42.43 15.61 28.53
N SER A 287 -43.01 16.73 28.06
CA SER A 287 -43.53 16.83 26.70
C SER A 287 -42.43 16.78 25.62
N SER A 288 -41.21 17.23 25.93
CA SER A 288 -40.05 17.12 25.05
C SER A 288 -39.32 15.77 25.18
N LEU A 289 -39.20 15.23 26.39
CA LEU A 289 -38.50 13.98 26.66
C LEU A 289 -39.18 12.77 26.01
N LEU A 290 -40.51 12.64 26.13
CA LEU A 290 -41.26 11.48 25.62
C LEU A 290 -41.09 11.24 24.10
N PRO A 291 -41.33 12.23 23.21
CA PRO A 291 -41.17 12.01 21.77
C PRO A 291 -39.70 11.75 21.39
N MET A 292 -38.73 12.39 22.06
CA MET A 292 -37.32 12.15 21.80
C MET A 292 -36.89 10.75 22.25
N MET A 293 -37.37 10.28 23.39
CA MET A 293 -37.17 8.91 23.87
C MET A 293 -37.74 7.87 22.90
N LEU A 294 -38.91 8.13 22.30
CA LEU A 294 -39.47 7.25 21.27
C LEU A 294 -38.52 7.12 20.06
N THR A 295 -37.94 8.23 19.59
CA THR A 295 -36.97 8.18 18.49
C THR A 295 -35.70 7.41 18.86
N ALA A 296 -35.23 7.54 20.10
CA ALA A 296 -34.09 6.79 20.62
C ALA A 296 -34.36 5.28 20.72
N VAL A 297 -35.57 4.88 21.14
CA VAL A 297 -35.99 3.46 21.16
C VAL A 297 -35.96 2.88 19.75
N LEU A 298 -36.53 3.59 18.77
CA LEU A 298 -36.53 3.17 17.37
C LEU A 298 -35.11 3.02 16.82
N LEU A 299 -34.22 3.98 17.11
CA LEU A 299 -32.82 3.90 16.72
C LEU A 299 -32.12 2.70 17.37
N CYS A 300 -32.35 2.44 18.66
CA CYS A 300 -31.77 1.29 19.36
C CYS A 300 -32.22 -0.06 18.74
N ILE A 301 -33.50 -0.17 18.39
CA ILE A 301 -34.04 -1.34 17.67
C ILE A 301 -33.33 -1.49 16.32
N LEU A 302 -33.20 -0.41 15.54
CA LEU A 302 -32.49 -0.44 14.26
C LEU A 302 -31.04 -0.86 14.41
N LEU A 303 -30.31 -0.37 15.41
CA LEU A 303 -28.90 -0.72 15.63
C LEU A 303 -28.72 -2.20 16.01
N LYS A 304 -29.63 -2.75 16.83
CA LYS A 304 -29.53 -4.15 17.29
C LYS A 304 -30.02 -5.14 16.23
N PHE A 305 -31.21 -4.90 15.66
CA PHE A 305 -31.77 -5.79 14.63
C PHE A 305 -31.07 -5.61 13.27
N GLY A 306 -30.54 -4.42 12.99
CA GLY A 306 -29.71 -4.16 11.82
C GLY A 306 -28.31 -4.76 11.92
N ARG A 307 -27.96 -5.45 13.02
CA ARG A 307 -26.66 -6.10 13.25
C ARG A 307 -25.46 -5.15 13.04
N ILE A 308 -25.63 -3.86 13.35
CA ILE A 308 -24.56 -2.87 13.26
C ILE A 308 -23.66 -2.97 14.50
N LEU A 309 -24.27 -3.12 15.69
CA LEU A 309 -23.57 -3.33 16.96
C LEU A 309 -23.84 -4.76 17.46
N THR A 310 -23.24 -5.76 16.79
CA THR A 310 -23.47 -7.18 17.09
C THR A 310 -23.01 -7.56 18.49
N TYR A 311 -21.80 -7.14 18.86
CA TYR A 311 -21.14 -7.52 20.11
C TYR A 311 -21.60 -6.73 21.34
N SER A 312 -22.35 -5.63 21.17
CA SER A 312 -22.80 -4.79 22.29
C SER A 312 -24.12 -5.27 22.88
N ASP A 313 -24.21 -5.20 24.21
CA ASP A 313 -25.45 -5.46 24.95
C ASP A 313 -26.49 -4.36 24.67
N ALA A 314 -27.71 -4.77 24.35
CA ALA A 314 -28.78 -3.85 23.97
C ALA A 314 -29.20 -2.90 25.12
N THR A 315 -29.09 -3.37 26.36
CA THR A 315 -29.41 -2.57 27.56
C THR A 315 -28.45 -1.40 27.74
N LEU A 316 -27.15 -1.61 27.47
CA LEU A 316 -26.14 -0.56 27.54
C LEU A 316 -26.35 0.48 26.45
N VAL A 317 -26.62 0.05 25.22
CA VAL A 317 -26.93 0.96 24.10
C VAL A 317 -28.18 1.78 24.42
N PHE A 318 -29.22 1.15 24.96
CA PHE A 318 -30.45 1.85 25.35
C PHE A 318 -30.20 2.87 26.47
N ALA A 319 -29.47 2.48 27.53
CA ALA A 319 -29.13 3.37 28.64
C ALA A 319 -28.30 4.59 28.16
N TYR A 320 -27.35 4.36 27.26
CA TYR A 320 -26.57 5.41 26.62
C TYR A 320 -27.47 6.39 25.85
N MET A 321 -28.39 5.88 25.03
CA MET A 321 -29.31 6.73 24.29
C MET A 321 -30.23 7.55 25.21
N CYS A 322 -30.69 6.97 26.32
CA CYS A 322 -31.51 7.69 27.31
C CYS A 322 -30.74 8.84 27.97
N ALA A 323 -29.48 8.59 28.36
CA ALA A 323 -28.62 9.62 28.91
C ALA A 323 -28.35 10.74 27.90
N PHE A 324 -28.13 10.37 26.63
CA PHE A 324 -27.89 11.31 25.55
C PHE A 324 -29.11 12.22 25.30
N ILE A 325 -30.31 11.65 25.16
CA ILE A 325 -31.56 12.41 25.03
C ILE A 325 -31.77 13.34 26.22
N THR A 326 -31.54 12.86 27.44
CA THR A 326 -31.68 13.69 28.64
C THR A 326 -30.73 14.90 28.59
N SER A 327 -29.49 14.70 28.15
CA SER A 327 -28.53 15.81 27.97
C SER A 327 -28.98 16.81 26.90
N ILE A 328 -29.53 16.32 25.77
CA ILE A 328 -30.03 17.17 24.68
C ILE A 328 -31.19 18.04 25.17
N VAL A 329 -32.13 17.44 25.90
CA VAL A 329 -33.26 18.16 26.48
C VAL A 329 -32.75 19.22 27.45
N SER A 330 -31.84 18.88 28.37
CA SER A 330 -31.22 19.87 29.28
C SER A 330 -30.50 21.00 28.53
N PHE A 331 -29.80 20.70 27.44
CA PHE A 331 -29.17 21.71 26.59
C PHE A 331 -30.19 22.63 25.92
N ALA A 332 -31.30 22.10 25.42
CA ALA A 332 -32.38 22.90 24.84
C ALA A 332 -32.98 23.86 25.89
N PHE A 333 -33.23 23.37 27.12
CA PHE A 333 -33.69 24.21 28.22
C PHE A 333 -32.70 25.34 28.54
N PHE A 334 -31.41 25.03 28.62
CA PHE A 334 -30.37 26.02 28.83
C PHE A 334 -30.39 27.10 27.74
N MET A 335 -30.40 26.70 26.47
CA MET A 335 -30.44 27.62 25.33
C MET A 335 -31.70 28.48 25.27
N SER A 336 -32.86 27.94 25.67
CA SER A 336 -34.12 28.68 25.67
C SER A 336 -34.12 29.93 26.58
N THR A 337 -33.24 29.96 27.59
CA THR A 337 -33.20 31.07 28.55
C THR A 337 -32.66 32.38 27.96
N PHE A 338 -31.76 32.31 26.98
CA PHE A 338 -31.08 33.48 26.40
C PHE A 338 -31.92 34.26 25.39
N PHE A 339 -32.96 33.65 24.82
CA PHE A 339 -33.72 34.26 23.73
C PHE A 339 -35.12 34.73 24.16
N ASN A 340 -35.58 35.79 23.50
CA ASN A 340 -36.92 36.38 23.69
C ASN A 340 -37.81 36.30 22.44
N LYS A 341 -37.24 35.99 21.27
CA LYS A 341 -37.95 35.82 19.99
C LYS A 341 -37.83 34.38 19.51
N ALA A 342 -38.94 33.74 19.18
CA ALA A 342 -39.00 32.30 18.89
C ALA A 342 -38.14 31.91 17.67
N SER A 343 -38.24 32.69 16.59
CA SER A 343 -37.50 32.43 15.33
C SER A 343 -35.98 32.49 15.52
N LEU A 344 -35.48 33.44 16.32
CA LEU A 344 -34.06 33.54 16.63
C LEU A 344 -33.60 32.40 17.54
N GLY A 345 -34.37 32.08 18.58
CA GLY A 345 -34.01 31.00 19.52
C GLY A 345 -33.94 29.63 18.84
N ALA A 346 -34.86 29.32 17.93
CA ALA A 346 -34.88 28.06 17.19
C ALA A 346 -33.65 27.88 16.29
N VAL A 347 -33.19 28.94 15.62
CA VAL A 347 -32.02 28.89 14.72
C VAL A 347 -30.71 28.83 15.51
N TRP A 348 -30.55 29.69 16.52
CA TRP A 348 -29.31 29.74 17.31
C TRP A 348 -29.09 28.47 18.15
N SER A 349 -30.15 27.85 18.67
CA SER A 349 -30.03 26.59 19.40
C SER A 349 -29.53 25.44 18.52
N ALA A 350 -30.01 25.33 17.27
CA ALA A 350 -29.49 24.37 16.30
C ALA A 350 -28.02 24.63 15.97
N LEU A 351 -27.66 25.89 15.71
CA LEU A 351 -26.29 26.27 15.37
C LEU A 351 -25.32 25.95 16.53
N CYS A 352 -25.68 26.32 17.76
CA CYS A 352 -24.85 26.03 18.94
C CYS A 352 -24.71 24.53 19.19
N PHE A 353 -25.75 23.72 18.92
CA PHE A 353 -25.67 22.27 19.06
C PHE A 353 -24.65 21.66 18.06
N ILE A 354 -24.69 22.08 16.80
CA ILE A 354 -23.73 21.63 15.78
C ILE A 354 -22.30 22.05 16.16
N VAL A 355 -22.11 23.29 16.63
CA VAL A 355 -20.78 23.77 17.06
C VAL A 355 -20.23 22.96 18.22
N THR A 356 -21.08 22.50 19.14
CA THR A 356 -20.67 21.67 20.29
C THR A 356 -20.12 20.31 19.86
N TYR A 357 -20.47 19.82 18.67
CA TYR A 357 -19.96 18.56 18.10
C TYR A 357 -18.58 18.70 17.44
N VAL A 358 -18.16 19.91 17.06
CA VAL A 358 -16.88 20.14 16.35
C VAL A 358 -15.64 19.67 17.14
N PRO A 359 -15.53 19.88 18.47
CA PRO A 359 -14.39 19.37 19.25
C PRO A 359 -14.25 17.85 19.21
N ASP A 360 -15.37 17.11 19.24
CA ASP A 360 -15.37 15.64 19.18
C ASP A 360 -14.81 15.13 17.83
N LEU A 361 -15.24 15.78 16.74
CA LEU A 361 -14.70 15.52 15.41
C LEU A 361 -13.20 15.82 15.33
N ALA A 362 -12.76 16.95 15.90
CA ALA A 362 -11.36 17.34 15.90
C ALA A 362 -10.48 16.36 16.70
N ILE A 363 -10.95 15.91 17.87
CA ILE A 363 -10.25 14.92 18.70
C ILE A 363 -10.16 13.58 17.97
N THR A 364 -11.25 13.12 17.35
CA THR A 364 -11.23 11.85 16.61
C THR A 364 -10.21 11.87 15.46
N LEU A 365 -10.11 13.00 14.76
CA LEU A 365 -9.08 13.18 13.73
C LEU A 365 -7.67 13.22 14.32
N HIS A 366 -7.47 13.89 15.46
CA HIS A 366 -6.15 14.06 16.06
C HIS A 366 -5.64 12.85 16.85
N VAL A 367 -6.52 12.09 17.49
CA VAL A 367 -6.18 10.81 18.14
C VAL A 367 -5.72 9.80 17.09
N GLN A 368 -6.23 9.91 15.86
CA GLN A 368 -5.74 9.11 14.75
C GLN A 368 -4.32 9.51 14.30
N ASP A 369 -3.90 10.74 14.56
CA ASP A 369 -2.54 11.26 14.36
C ASP A 369 -1.61 10.98 15.56
N GLY A 370 -2.14 10.75 16.75
CA GLY A 370 -1.38 10.48 17.96
C GLY A 370 -0.95 9.02 18.06
N ASP A 371 0.22 8.76 18.63
CA ASP A 371 0.58 7.41 19.07
C ASP A 371 -0.51 6.89 20.01
N MET A 372 -1.38 6.01 19.51
CA MET A 372 -2.26 5.23 20.38
C MET A 372 -1.40 4.61 21.47
N ALA A 373 -1.72 4.93 22.73
CA ALA A 373 -0.99 4.44 23.88
C ALA A 373 -0.92 2.90 23.81
N LEU A 374 0.17 2.33 24.30
CA LEU A 374 0.40 0.87 24.32
C LEU A 374 -0.81 0.09 24.87
N GLY A 375 -1.58 0.67 25.78
CA GLY A 375 -2.81 0.10 26.33
C GLY A 375 -3.96 -0.06 25.33
N GLU A 376 -4.13 0.86 24.37
CA GLU A 376 -5.14 0.73 23.30
C GLU A 376 -4.72 -0.28 22.23
N LYS A 377 -3.41 -0.32 21.91
CA LYS A 377 -2.83 -1.35 21.03
C LYS A 377 -2.97 -2.76 21.63
N LEU A 378 -2.77 -2.90 22.95
CA LEU A 378 -2.92 -4.17 23.66
C LEU A 378 -4.39 -4.56 23.82
N ALA A 379 -5.31 -3.64 24.10
CA ALA A 379 -6.74 -3.95 24.20
C ALA A 379 -7.33 -4.46 22.89
N MET A 380 -6.84 -4.00 21.73
CA MET A 380 -7.26 -4.50 20.42
C MET A 380 -6.64 -5.86 20.07
N VAL A 381 -5.43 -6.18 20.56
CA VAL A 381 -4.78 -7.48 20.34
C VAL A 381 -5.28 -8.55 21.32
N TYR A 382 -5.73 -8.18 22.52
CA TYR A 382 -6.19 -9.13 23.54
C TYR A 382 -7.67 -9.53 23.40
N ASN A 383 -8.44 -8.85 22.55
CA ASN A 383 -9.86 -9.12 22.30
C ASN A 383 -10.14 -9.81 20.95
N SER A 384 -9.10 -10.31 20.25
CA SER A 384 -9.25 -11.19 19.09
C SER A 384 -9.25 -12.66 19.48
#